data_AF-A0A396GJW1-F1
#
_entry.id   AF-A0A396GJW1-F1
#
_cell.length_a   1.000
_cell.length_b   1.000
_cell.length_c   1.000
_cell.angle_alpha   90.00
_cell.angle_beta   90.00
_cell.angle_gamma   90.00
#
_symmetry.space_group_name_H-M   'P 1'
#
loop_
_entity.id
_entity.type
_entity.pdbx_description
1 polymer ?
#
loop_
_entity_poly.entity_id
_entity_poly.type
_entity_poly.pdbx_seq_one_letter_code
_entity_poly.pdbx_strand_id
1 'polypeptide(L)'
;MLETDSLGAQDQDQPASEMHVDSIGCDVENDRCDQCKKVVQGKVVTCRHCKRERFCTRCLEDWYPHLKEADIATKCPVCCRNCNCTPCLLSSDLLKEIKEKEITTGDKEVKHSVYLLEKLLPHLRELDEEQTSEMEIEAKRQGIFSLKSRS
;
A
#
# COMPACT_ATOMS: atom_id res chain seq x y z
N MET A 1 71.88 46.39 -3.15
CA MET A 1 70.92 47.47 -3.45
C MET A 1 69.53 46.87 -3.29
N LEU A 2 68.90 47.14 -2.15
CA LEU A 2 67.45 47.27 -2.02
C LEU A 2 67.05 48.49 -2.89
N GLU A 3 65.90 48.60 -3.55
CA GLU A 3 64.52 48.82 -3.07
C GLU A 3 63.60 48.69 -4.33
N THR A 4 62.57 47.85 -4.38
CA THR A 4 61.14 48.03 -4.02
C THR A 4 60.40 49.22 -4.66
N ASP A 5 59.39 48.91 -5.49
CA ASP A 5 58.09 49.58 -5.62
C ASP A 5 57.30 48.86 -6.76
N SER A 6 55.98 48.68 -6.79
CA SER A 6 54.90 48.75 -5.82
C SER A 6 53.64 48.22 -6.56
N LEU A 7 52.79 47.49 -5.83
CA LEU A 7 51.32 47.39 -5.95
C LEU A 7 50.65 46.79 -7.20
N GLY A 8 49.89 45.72 -6.96
CA GLY A 8 48.86 45.19 -7.86
C GLY A 8 48.26 43.88 -7.36
N ALA A 9 47.70 43.86 -6.15
CA ALA A 9 46.92 42.73 -5.65
C ALA A 9 45.61 42.62 -6.45
N GLN A 10 45.39 41.48 -7.08
CA GLN A 10 44.07 41.07 -7.51
C GLN A 10 43.80 39.71 -6.91
N ASP A 11 43.17 39.76 -5.73
CA ASP A 11 42.29 38.70 -5.23
C ASP A 11 41.31 38.33 -6.33
N GLN A 12 41.32 37.07 -6.72
CA GLN A 12 40.15 36.46 -7.34
C GLN A 12 39.75 35.30 -6.45
N ASP A 13 38.96 35.65 -5.43
CA ASP A 13 37.99 34.77 -4.81
C ASP A 13 37.24 34.02 -5.91
N GLN A 14 37.50 32.72 -6.06
CA GLN A 14 36.60 31.81 -6.77
C GLN A 14 35.51 31.40 -5.77
N PRO A 15 34.26 31.87 -5.91
CA PRO A 15 33.18 31.33 -5.11
C PRO A 15 32.88 29.91 -5.59
N ALA A 16 32.83 28.98 -4.63
CA ALA A 16 32.27 27.66 -4.82
C ALA A 16 30.87 27.80 -5.42
N SER A 17 30.71 27.25 -6.62
CA SER A 17 29.52 27.32 -7.45
C SER A 17 28.25 27.14 -6.63
N GLU A 18 27.46 28.22 -6.58
CA GLU A 18 26.08 28.21 -6.18
C GLU A 18 25.34 27.10 -6.92
N MET A 19 24.81 26.17 -6.13
CA MET A 19 23.62 25.37 -6.38
C MET A 19 22.63 26.05 -7.35
N HIS A 20 22.74 25.70 -8.63
CA HIS A 20 21.70 25.98 -9.62
C HIS A 20 20.49 25.10 -9.29
N VAL A 21 19.56 25.67 -8.52
CA VAL A 21 18.20 25.18 -8.44
C VAL A 21 17.49 25.75 -9.66
N ASP A 22 17.51 25.01 -10.77
CA ASP A 22 16.66 25.34 -11.92
C ASP A 22 15.20 25.15 -11.51
N SER A 23 14.62 26.25 -11.02
CA SER A 23 13.18 26.48 -11.04
C SER A 23 12.84 27.30 -12.28
N ILE A 24 11.65 27.02 -12.82
CA ILE A 24 10.94 27.67 -13.95
C ILE A 24 11.21 26.93 -15.28
N GLY A 25 10.22 26.38 -16.00
CA GLY A 25 8.77 26.41 -15.84
C GLY A 25 8.12 25.95 -17.15
N CYS A 26 7.02 25.20 -17.00
CA CYS A 26 5.91 25.05 -17.93
C CYS A 26 6.19 24.87 -19.44
N ASP A 27 6.46 23.63 -19.86
CA ASP A 27 5.93 23.17 -21.14
C ASP A 27 4.45 22.84 -20.93
N VAL A 28 3.60 23.85 -21.12
CA VAL A 28 2.15 23.69 -21.19
C VAL A 28 1.83 22.90 -22.44
N GLU A 29 1.75 21.57 -22.31
CA GLU A 29 0.81 20.77 -23.07
C GLU A 29 0.59 19.42 -22.38
N ASN A 30 -0.41 19.41 -21.50
CA ASN A 30 -1.17 18.21 -21.14
C ASN A 30 -0.49 17.21 -20.16
N ASP A 31 0.09 17.71 -19.07
CA ASP A 31 0.43 16.88 -17.90
C ASP A 31 -0.84 16.40 -17.18
N ARG A 32 -1.50 15.42 -17.78
CA ARG A 32 -2.60 14.71 -17.15
C ARG A 32 -2.05 13.73 -16.15
N CYS A 33 -2.56 13.81 -14.93
CA CYS A 33 -2.29 12.82 -13.91
C CYS A 33 -2.89 11.47 -14.31
N ASP A 34 -2.12 10.40 -14.17
CA ASP A 34 -2.58 9.05 -14.50
C ASP A 34 -3.68 8.53 -13.58
N GLN A 35 -3.77 9.04 -12.35
CA GLN A 35 -4.83 8.68 -11.41
C GLN A 35 -6.15 9.40 -11.72
N CYS A 36 -6.17 10.74 -11.68
CA CYS A 36 -7.43 11.49 -11.83
C CYS A 36 -7.78 11.83 -13.28
N LYS A 37 -6.86 11.62 -14.23
CA LYS A 37 -6.99 11.95 -15.67
C LYS A 37 -7.26 13.44 -15.96
N LYS A 38 -7.18 14.30 -14.95
CA LYS A 38 -7.31 15.76 -15.08
C LYS A 38 -5.97 16.36 -15.51
N VAL A 39 -6.04 17.41 -16.31
CA VAL A 39 -4.88 18.27 -16.59
C VAL A 39 -4.49 18.92 -15.27
N VAL A 40 -3.23 18.77 -14.89
CA VAL A 40 -2.72 19.31 -13.63
C VAL A 40 -2.14 20.69 -13.92
N GLN A 41 -2.69 21.72 -13.29
CA GLN A 41 -2.06 23.03 -13.22
C GLN A 41 -1.15 23.04 -11.99
N GLY A 42 0.14 22.82 -12.19
CA GLY A 42 1.13 22.79 -11.11
C GLY A 42 1.99 21.54 -11.11
N LYS A 43 2.54 21.19 -9.94
CA LYS A 43 3.53 20.11 -9.81
C LYS A 43 2.93 18.73 -10.09
N VAL A 44 3.56 18.02 -11.01
CA VAL A 44 3.38 16.58 -11.24
C VAL A 44 4.66 15.84 -10.89
N VAL A 45 4.51 14.67 -10.28
CA VAL A 45 5.62 13.77 -9.95
C VAL A 45 5.64 12.66 -11.00
N THR A 46 6.71 12.64 -11.80
CA THR A 46 6.95 11.61 -12.82
C THR A 46 7.80 10.49 -12.25
N CYS A 47 7.40 9.24 -12.51
CA CYS A 47 8.17 8.05 -12.17
C CYS A 47 9.52 8.05 -12.88
N ARG A 48 10.67 7.97 -12.18
CA ARG A 48 11.98 7.89 -12.86
C ARG A 48 12.28 6.50 -13.41
N HIS A 49 11.63 5.47 -12.89
CA HIS A 49 11.81 4.09 -13.36
C HIS A 49 11.20 3.87 -14.75
N CYS A 50 9.92 4.16 -14.93
CA CYS A 50 9.27 3.98 -16.24
C CYS A 50 9.23 5.24 -17.09
N LYS A 51 9.48 6.43 -16.51
CA LYS A 51 9.45 7.75 -17.17
C LYS A 51 8.14 8.07 -17.90
N ARG A 52 7.10 7.27 -17.69
CA ARG A 52 5.81 7.33 -18.39
C ARG A 52 4.70 7.80 -17.48
N GLU A 53 4.60 7.22 -16.29
CA GLU A 53 3.52 7.49 -15.34
C GLU A 53 3.80 8.77 -14.54
N ARG A 54 2.78 9.61 -14.41
CA ARG A 54 2.84 10.89 -13.70
C ARG A 54 1.62 11.10 -12.79
N PHE A 55 1.85 11.63 -11.59
CA PHE A 55 0.82 11.80 -10.56
C PHE A 55 0.81 13.25 -10.06
N CYS A 56 -0.38 13.84 -9.89
CA CYS A 56 -0.46 15.09 -9.14
C CYS A 56 -0.26 14.83 -7.65
N THR A 57 0.25 15.83 -6.93
CA THR A 57 0.49 15.75 -5.48
C THR A 57 -0.75 15.33 -4.72
N ARG A 58 -1.91 15.92 -5.04
CA ARG A 58 -3.19 15.55 -4.43
C ARG A 58 -3.52 14.06 -4.57
N CYS A 59 -3.33 13.48 -5.76
CA CYS A 59 -3.60 12.04 -5.94
C CYS A 59 -2.60 11.17 -5.17
N LEU A 60 -1.35 11.62 -4.98
CA LEU A 60 -0.39 10.92 -4.15
C LEU A 60 -0.79 10.98 -2.67
N GLU A 61 -1.19 12.16 -2.18
CA GLU A 61 -1.63 12.33 -0.79
C GLU A 61 -2.91 11.54 -0.48
N ASP A 62 -3.91 11.61 -1.38
CA ASP A 62 -5.21 10.97 -1.18
C ASP A 62 -5.11 9.43 -1.24
N TRP A 63 -4.32 8.88 -2.18
CA TRP A 63 -4.31 7.44 -2.47
C TRP A 63 -3.07 6.70 -1.97
N TYR A 64 -1.98 7.42 -1.70
CA TYR A 64 -0.70 6.85 -1.31
C TYR A 64 -0.04 7.69 -0.20
N PRO A 65 -0.71 7.95 0.94
CA PRO A 65 -0.21 8.85 1.99
C PRO A 65 1.11 8.39 2.64
N HIS A 66 1.48 7.12 2.44
CA HIS A 66 2.71 6.52 2.93
C HIS A 66 3.88 6.60 1.93
N LEU A 67 3.64 6.97 0.67
CA LEU A 67 4.69 7.14 -0.34
C LEU A 67 5.08 8.62 -0.41
N LYS A 68 6.36 8.91 -0.19
CA LYS A 68 6.91 10.24 -0.45
C LYS A 68 7.15 10.39 -1.96
N GLU A 69 7.24 11.63 -2.43
CA GLU A 69 7.54 11.90 -3.84
C GLU A 69 8.84 11.22 -4.32
N ALA A 70 9.84 11.10 -3.42
CA ALA A 70 11.09 10.39 -3.69
C ALA A 70 10.90 8.88 -3.93
N ASP A 71 9.92 8.28 -3.25
CA ASP A 71 9.59 6.86 -3.42
C ASP A 71 8.89 6.63 -4.76
N ILE A 72 7.99 7.53 -5.15
CA ILE A 72 7.33 7.52 -6.47
C ILE A 72 8.33 7.78 -7.60
N ALA A 73 9.27 8.71 -7.36
CA ALA A 73 10.36 8.96 -8.28
C ALA A 73 11.22 7.70 -8.46
N THR A 74 11.40 6.88 -7.41
CA THR A 74 12.11 5.60 -7.52
C THR A 74 11.28 4.57 -8.27
N LYS A 75 10.02 4.34 -7.91
CA LYS A 75 9.12 3.41 -8.59
C LYS A 75 7.66 3.76 -8.30
N CYS A 76 6.87 4.03 -9.34
CA CYS A 76 5.48 4.43 -9.17
C CYS A 76 4.55 3.25 -8.84
N PRO A 77 3.30 3.54 -8.40
CA PRO A 77 2.37 2.49 -8.02
C PRO A 77 2.06 1.47 -9.13
N VAL A 78 2.07 1.90 -10.39
CA VAL A 78 1.88 1.01 -11.54
C VAL A 78 3.06 0.02 -11.65
N CYS A 79 4.29 0.52 -11.55
CA CYS A 79 5.50 -0.31 -11.58
C CYS A 79 5.64 -1.20 -10.34
N CYS A 80 5.05 -0.79 -9.22
CA CYS A 80 4.95 -1.58 -7.99
C CYS A 80 3.73 -2.53 -7.98
N ARG A 81 2.93 -2.56 -9.06
CA ARG A 81 1.70 -3.38 -9.16
C ARG A 81 0.71 -3.14 -8.01
N ASN A 82 0.72 -1.94 -7.43
CA ASN A 82 -0.20 -1.53 -6.36
C ASN A 82 -1.01 -0.28 -6.74
N CYS A 83 -1.09 0.04 -8.04
CA CYS A 83 -1.92 1.13 -8.52
C CYS A 83 -3.41 0.81 -8.36
N ASN A 84 -4.16 1.71 -7.75
CA ASN A 84 -5.60 1.58 -7.50
C ASN A 84 -6.48 2.26 -8.56
N CYS A 85 -5.92 2.61 -9.72
CA CYS A 85 -6.68 3.19 -10.83
C CYS A 85 -7.67 2.16 -11.41
N THR A 86 -8.88 2.57 -11.82
CA THR A 86 -9.89 1.64 -12.39
C THR A 86 -9.35 0.79 -13.55
N PRO A 87 -8.62 1.36 -14.55
CA PRO A 87 -7.99 0.54 -15.59
C PRO A 87 -6.96 -0.47 -15.08
N CYS A 88 -6.21 -0.11 -14.03
CA CYS A 88 -5.17 -0.95 -13.44
C CYS A 88 -5.80 -2.13 -12.70
N LEU A 89 -6.87 -1.88 -11.95
CA LEU A 89 -7.63 -2.89 -11.21
C LEU A 89 -8.38 -3.85 -12.14
N LEU A 90 -8.89 -3.34 -13.26
CA LEU A 90 -9.58 -4.14 -14.28
C LEU A 90 -8.63 -4.77 -15.30
N SER A 91 -7.32 -4.58 -15.16
CA SER A 91 -6.36 -5.14 -16.12
C SER A 91 -6.43 -6.67 -16.11
N SER A 92 -6.48 -7.26 -17.31
CA SER A 92 -6.60 -8.72 -17.49
C SER A 92 -5.49 -9.48 -16.77
N ASP A 93 -4.32 -8.88 -16.65
CA ASP A 93 -3.15 -9.51 -16.05
C ASP A 93 -3.29 -9.59 -14.54
N LEU A 94 -3.77 -8.52 -13.88
CA LEU A 94 -4.05 -8.55 -12.44
C LEU A 94 -5.17 -9.54 -12.10
N LEU A 95 -6.23 -9.59 -12.93
CA LEU A 95 -7.33 -10.53 -12.73
C LEU A 95 -6.90 -11.99 -12.94
N LYS A 96 -6.00 -12.26 -13.89
CA LYS A 96 -5.41 -13.60 -14.07
C LYS A 96 -4.54 -13.98 -12.88
N GLU A 97 -3.67 -13.09 -12.41
CA GLU A 97 -2.84 -13.33 -11.23
C GLU A 97 -3.67 -13.58 -9.96
N ILE A 98 -4.76 -12.84 -9.74
CA ILE A 98 -5.67 -13.07 -8.61
C ILE A 98 -6.26 -14.48 -8.70
N LYS A 99 -6.78 -14.87 -9.87
CA LYS A 99 -7.36 -16.21 -10.08
C LYS A 99 -6.32 -17.32 -9.89
N GLU A 100 -5.10 -17.14 -10.38
CA GLU A 100 -4.02 -18.12 -10.19
C GLU A 100 -3.58 -18.24 -8.73
N LYS A 101 -3.58 -17.12 -7.98
CA LYS A 101 -3.34 -17.12 -6.53
C LYS A 101 -4.48 -17.80 -5.78
N GLU A 102 -5.73 -17.55 -6.09
CA GLU A 102 -6.88 -18.25 -5.47
C GLU A 102 -6.78 -19.77 -5.68
N ILE A 103 -6.46 -20.22 -6.90
CA ILE A 103 -6.28 -21.64 -7.22
C ILE A 103 -5.15 -22.28 -6.39
N THR A 104 -4.05 -21.56 -6.15
CA THR A 104 -2.90 -22.07 -5.37
C THR A 104 -3.05 -21.89 -3.85
N THR A 105 -3.99 -21.07 -3.40
CA THR A 105 -4.21 -20.75 -1.98
C THR A 105 -5.36 -21.56 -1.37
N GLY A 106 -6.25 -22.14 -2.17
CA GLY A 106 -7.33 -23.02 -1.69
C GLY A 106 -6.83 -24.14 -0.76
N ASP A 107 -5.71 -24.78 -1.10
CA ASP A 107 -5.10 -25.80 -0.23
C ASP A 107 -4.54 -25.23 1.08
N LYS A 108 -4.07 -23.98 1.09
CA LYS A 108 -3.56 -23.31 2.29
C LYS A 108 -4.71 -22.85 3.19
N GLU A 109 -5.80 -22.36 2.61
CA GLU A 109 -7.01 -21.96 3.33
C GLU A 109 -7.70 -23.17 3.99
N VAL A 110 -7.77 -24.31 3.29
CA VAL A 110 -8.28 -25.57 3.86
C VAL A 110 -7.40 -26.03 5.01
N LYS A 111 -6.06 -26.02 4.85
CA LYS A 111 -5.13 -26.38 5.93
C LYS A 111 -5.25 -25.46 7.14
N HIS A 112 -5.39 -24.15 6.91
CA HIS A 112 -5.58 -23.20 8.00
C HIS A 112 -6.91 -23.42 8.73
N SER A 113 -7.99 -23.69 7.99
CA SER A 113 -9.31 -24.00 8.55
C SER A 113 -9.30 -25.29 9.37
N VAL A 114 -8.65 -26.35 8.85
CA VAL A 114 -8.47 -27.61 9.59
C VAL A 114 -7.68 -27.38 10.87
N TYR A 115 -6.58 -26.62 10.81
CA TYR A 115 -5.80 -26.27 11.99
C TYR A 115 -6.62 -25.51 13.04
N LEU A 116 -7.44 -24.54 12.62
CA LEU A 116 -8.32 -23.81 13.54
C LEU A 116 -9.35 -24.74 14.18
N LEU A 117 -9.97 -25.63 13.40
CA LEU A 117 -10.89 -26.63 13.92
C LEU A 117 -10.20 -27.54 14.94
N GLU A 118 -9.00 -28.06 14.66
CA GLU A 118 -8.25 -28.89 15.60
C GLU A 118 -7.96 -28.17 16.93
N LYS A 119 -7.68 -26.87 16.88
CA LYS A 119 -7.46 -26.06 18.09
C LYS A 119 -8.73 -25.74 18.86
N LEU A 120 -9.84 -25.51 18.16
CA LEU A 120 -11.12 -25.15 18.78
C LEU A 120 -11.91 -26.37 19.27
N LEU A 121 -11.73 -27.53 18.64
CA LEU A 121 -12.53 -28.73 18.90
C LEU A 121 -12.55 -29.17 20.38
N PRO A 122 -11.43 -29.16 21.14
CA PRO A 122 -11.47 -29.47 22.57
C PRO A 122 -12.40 -28.54 23.35
N HIS A 123 -12.33 -27.24 23.09
CA HIS A 123 -13.15 -26.24 23.76
C HIS A 123 -14.63 -26.35 23.38
N LEU A 124 -14.92 -26.65 22.12
CA LEU A 124 -16.30 -26.88 21.68
C LEU A 124 -16.93 -28.10 22.35
N ARG A 125 -16.14 -29.15 22.65
CA ARG A 125 -16.62 -30.31 23.42
C ARG A 125 -16.88 -29.95 24.88
N GLU A 126 -15.97 -29.22 25.51
CA GLU A 126 -16.17 -28.73 26.89
C GLU A 126 -17.45 -27.89 26.98
N LEU A 127 -17.68 -26.97 26.05
CA LEU A 127 -18.90 -26.17 25.99
C LEU A 127 -20.17 -27.01 25.78
N ASP A 128 -20.12 -28.04 24.93
CA ASP A 128 -21.28 -28.93 24.70
C ASP A 128 -21.63 -29.75 25.97
N GLU A 129 -20.61 -30.21 26.69
CA GLU A 129 -20.77 -30.88 27.99
C GLU A 129 -21.36 -29.95 29.05
N GLU A 130 -20.81 -28.73 29.17
CA GLU A 130 -21.30 -27.70 30.08
C GLU A 130 -22.76 -27.33 29.78
N GLN A 131 -23.07 -27.10 28.50
CA GLN A 131 -24.41 -26.72 28.06
C GLN A 131 -25.43 -27.85 28.24
N THR A 132 -25.00 -29.11 28.05
CA THR A 132 -25.85 -30.28 28.35
C THR A 132 -26.12 -30.38 29.85
N SER A 133 -25.10 -30.14 30.69
CA SER A 133 -25.25 -30.16 32.15
C SER A 133 -26.20 -29.06 32.64
N GLU A 134 -26.03 -27.83 32.15
CA GLU A 134 -26.88 -26.69 32.48
C GLU A 134 -28.33 -26.95 32.09
N MET A 135 -28.55 -27.45 30.87
CA MET A 135 -29.89 -27.78 30.38
C MET A 135 -30.58 -28.85 31.26
N GLU A 136 -29.87 -29.85 31.76
CA GLU A 136 -30.43 -30.83 32.70
C GLU A 136 -30.80 -30.21 34.05
N ILE A 137 -30.01 -29.25 34.53
CA ILE A 137 -30.29 -28.52 35.78
C ILE A 137 -31.53 -27.65 35.61
N GLU A 138 -31.65 -26.90 34.52
CA GLU A 138 -32.80 -26.05 34.23
C GLU A 138 -34.09 -26.87 34.05
N ALA A 139 -34.02 -27.99 33.32
CA ALA A 139 -35.16 -28.89 33.14
C ALA A 139 -35.69 -29.41 34.50
N LYS A 140 -34.78 -29.79 35.41
CA LYS A 140 -35.15 -30.20 36.78
C LYS A 140 -35.81 -29.06 37.57
N ARG A 141 -35.30 -27.83 37.45
CA ARG A 141 -35.89 -26.65 38.12
C ARG A 141 -37.28 -26.31 37.60
N GLN A 142 -37.50 -26.47 36.29
CA GLN A 142 -38.78 -26.17 35.63
C GLN A 142 -39.79 -27.34 35.71
N GLY A 143 -39.37 -28.51 36.19
CA GLY A 143 -40.23 -29.71 36.27
C GLY A 143 -40.48 -30.37 34.91
N ILE A 144 -39.62 -30.13 33.91
CA ILE A 144 -39.73 -30.69 32.56
C ILE A 144 -38.80 -31.91 32.44
N PHE A 145 -39.27 -33.01 31.87
CA PHE A 145 -38.41 -34.15 31.55
C PHE A 145 -37.57 -33.85 30.32
N SER A 146 -36.24 -33.97 30.44
CA SER A 146 -35.31 -33.73 29.33
C SER A 146 -35.50 -34.80 28.24
N LEU A 147 -36.16 -34.44 27.14
CA LEU A 147 -36.24 -35.27 25.94
C LEU A 147 -34.88 -35.19 25.23
N LYS A 148 -33.95 -36.08 25.59
CA LYS A 148 -32.75 -36.30 24.79
C LYS A 148 -33.16 -36.95 23.47
N SER A 149 -33.35 -36.15 22.44
CA SER A 149 -33.30 -36.59 21.04
C SER A 149 -32.32 -35.71 20.28
N ARG A 150 -31.11 -36.23 20.05
CA ARG A 150 -30.25 -35.76 18.96
C ARG A 150 -29.80 -37.00 18.18
N SER A 151 -30.34 -37.10 16.97
CA SER A 151 -29.98 -38.07 15.92
C SER A 151 -28.58 -37.86 15.39
#